data_AF-A0A520E1X1-F1
#
_entry.id   AF-A0A520E1X1-F1
#
_cell.length_a   1.000
_cell.length_b   1.000
_cell.length_c   1.000
_cell.angle_alpha   90.00
_cell.angle_beta   90.00
_cell.angle_gamma   90.00
#
_symmetry.space_group_name_H-M   'P 1'
#
loop_
_entity.id
_entity.type
_entity.pdbx_description
1 polymer ?
#
loop_
_entity_poly.entity_id
_entity_poly.type
_entity_poly.pdbx_seq_one_letter_code
_entity_poly.pdbx_strand_id
1 'polypeptide(L)' 'QEFEKDIPKDLDFRANFGKKEIHQQQAKNYFQVFSDRNQFIPNLSIVDLLFNQGPQTKNYI' A
#
# COMPACT_ATOMS: atom_id res chain seq x y z
N GLN A 1 3.51 -0.56 28.78
CA GLN A 1 2.57 -0.56 27.64
C GLN A 1 1.59 -1.67 27.90
N GLU A 2 0.36 -1.32 28.28
CA GLU A 2 -0.69 -2.31 28.58
C GLU A 2 -1.35 -2.75 27.27
N PHE A 3 -1.66 -4.04 27.18
CA PHE A 3 -2.36 -4.62 26.04
C PHE A 3 -3.86 -4.57 26.31
N GLU A 4 -4.60 -3.83 25.49
CA GLU A 4 -6.05 -3.67 25.61
C GLU A 4 -6.75 -4.57 24.59
N LYS A 5 -7.57 -5.51 25.09
CA LYS A 5 -8.25 -6.51 24.24
C LYS A 5 -9.50 -5.98 23.56
N ASP A 6 -10.19 -5.04 24.19
CA ASP A 6 -11.50 -4.55 23.77
C ASP A 6 -11.36 -3.15 23.18
N ILE A 7 -11.25 -3.11 21.85
CA ILE A 7 -11.18 -1.87 21.08
C ILE A 7 -12.63 -1.43 20.81
N PRO A 8 -13.01 -0.16 21.05
CA PRO A 8 -14.31 0.36 20.65
C PRO A 8 -14.58 0.07 19.18
N LYS A 9 -15.81 -0.36 18.85
CA LYS A 9 -16.17 -0.72 17.46
C LYS A 9 -15.90 0.42 16.46
N ASP A 10 -16.07 1.66 16.90
CA ASP A 10 -15.81 2.86 16.09
C ASP A 10 -14.32 3.07 15.77
N LEU A 11 -13.43 2.38 16.50
CA LEU A 11 -11.97 2.40 16.31
C LEU A 11 -11.43 1.06 15.79
N ASP A 12 -12.31 0.08 15.53
CA ASP A 12 -11.94 -1.23 15.01
C ASP A 12 -12.09 -1.29 13.48
N PHE A 13 -11.00 -0.95 12.80
CA PHE A 13 -10.94 -0.98 11.33
C PHE A 13 -10.61 -2.36 10.75
N ARG A 14 -10.47 -3.42 11.57
CA ARG A 14 -10.07 -4.76 11.07
C ARG A 14 -11.06 -5.34 10.09
N ALA A 15 -12.35 -5.02 10.27
CA ALA A 15 -13.42 -5.43 9.38
C ALA A 15 -13.54 -4.55 8.12
N ASN A 16 -12.88 -3.40 8.07
CA ASN A 16 -13.01 -2.42 6.98
C ASN A 16 -12.21 -2.84 5.74
N PHE A 17 -11.24 -3.74 5.89
CA PHE A 17 -10.44 -4.24 4.78
C PHE A 17 -11.06 -5.52 4.22
N GLY A 18 -11.87 -5.38 3.17
CA GLY A 18 -12.40 -6.52 2.43
C GLY A 18 -11.28 -7.22 1.64
N LYS A 19 -11.00 -8.49 1.92
CA LYS A 19 -9.98 -9.30 1.19
C LYS A 19 -10.16 -9.35 -0.34
N LYS A 20 -11.35 -8.99 -0.85
CA LYS A 20 -11.71 -9.03 -2.28
C LYS A 20 -11.81 -7.64 -2.92
N GLU A 21 -11.74 -6.58 -2.13
CA GLU A 21 -11.75 -5.20 -2.61
C GLU A 21 -10.34 -4.89 -3.12
N ILE A 22 -10.07 -5.22 -4.38
CA ILE A 22 -8.86 -4.71 -5.04
C ILE A 22 -9.13 -3.22 -5.25
N HIS A 23 -8.54 -2.39 -4.40
CA HIS A 23 -8.52 -0.95 -4.63
C HIS A 23 -7.73 -0.69 -5.92
N GLN A 24 -8.46 -0.60 -7.04
CA GLN A 24 -7.94 -0.12 -8.32
C GLN A 24 -7.80 1.41 -8.28
N GLN A 25 -7.31 1.98 -7.17
CA GLN A 25 -6.84 3.34 -7.21
C GLN A 25 -5.75 3.41 -8.27
N GLN A 26 -5.83 4.38 -9.17
CA GLN A 26 -4.78 4.65 -10.15
C GLN A 26 -3.53 5.09 -9.39
N ALA A 27 -2.73 4.12 -8.98
CA ALA A 27 -1.40 4.39 -8.45
C ALA A 27 -0.61 5.10 -9.54
N LYS A 28 0.00 6.25 -9.20
CA LYS A 28 0.88 6.95 -10.14
C LYS A 28 2.01 6.01 -10.55
N ASN A 29 2.29 5.93 -11.84
CA ASN A 29 3.40 5.13 -12.35
C ASN A 29 4.72 5.63 -11.78
N TYR A 30 5.52 4.71 -11.23
CA TYR A 30 6.88 4.96 -10.77
C TYR A 30 7.84 4.01 -11.48
N PHE A 31 9.13 4.33 -11.45
CA PHE A 31 10.15 3.47 -12.04
C PHE A 31 10.33 2.19 -11.20
N GLN A 32 9.93 1.05 -11.74
CA GLN A 32 10.09 -0.27 -11.13
C GLN A 32 11.41 -0.92 -11.62
N VAL A 33 12.13 -1.61 -10.74
CA VAL A 33 13.46 -2.20 -11.01
C VAL A 33 13.46 -3.16 -12.21
N PHE A 34 12.33 -3.81 -12.49
CA PHE A 34 12.16 -4.76 -13.60
C PHE A 34 11.18 -4.25 -14.67
N SER A 35 11.02 -2.93 -14.78
CA SER A 35 10.17 -2.30 -15.80
C SER A 35 10.70 -2.45 -17.23
N ASP A 36 11.97 -2.81 -17.38
CA ASP A 36 12.61 -3.20 -18.64
C ASP A 36 12.12 -4.57 -19.15
N ARG A 37 11.69 -5.44 -18.25
CA ARG A 37 11.28 -6.83 -18.55
C ARG A 37 9.78 -7.04 -18.44
N ASN A 38 9.09 -6.24 -17.62
CA ASN A 38 7.67 -6.36 -17.34
C ASN A 38 6.95 -5.04 -17.56
N GLN A 39 5.68 -5.10 -17.95
CA GLN A 39 4.80 -3.93 -17.89
C GLN A 39 4.62 -3.48 -16.43
N PHE A 40 4.29 -2.20 -16.24
CA PHE A 40 4.03 -1.65 -14.90
C PHE A 40 2.98 -2.48 -14.16
N ILE A 41 3.33 -2.93 -12.96
CA ILE A 41 2.44 -3.71 -12.10
C ILE A 41 1.86 -2.77 -11.03
N PRO A 42 0.57 -2.39 -11.11
CA PRO A 42 -0.05 -1.55 -10.09
C PRO A 42 -0.19 -2.31 -8.78
N ASN A 43 -0.19 -1.59 -7.65
CA ASN A 43 -0.29 -2.16 -6.30
C ASN A 43 0.81 -3.19 -5.97
N LEU A 44 1.95 -3.14 -6.67
CA LEU A 44 3.16 -3.85 -6.26
C LEU A 44 3.61 -3.30 -4.89
N SER A 45 4.28 -4.14 -4.09
CA SER A 45 4.66 -3.88 -2.71
C SER A 45 5.05 -2.42 -2.43
N ILE A 46 4.48 -1.82 -1.39
CA ILE A 46 4.85 -0.46 -0.91
C ILE A 46 6.35 -0.32 -0.65
N VAL A 47 7.01 -1.45 -0.33
CA VAL A 47 8.44 -1.58 -0.11
C VAL A 47 9.23 -1.29 -1.39
N ASP A 48 8.76 -1.77 -2.54
CA ASP A 48 9.40 -1.51 -3.83
C ASP A 48 9.32 -0.04 -4.18
N LEU A 49 8.16 0.59 -3.98
CA LEU A 49 8.00 2.03 -4.19
C LEU A 49 8.93 2.83 -3.27
N LEU A 50 9.05 2.43 -1.99
CA LEU A 50 9.91 3.10 -1.01
C LEU A 50 11.40 3.02 -1.40
N PHE A 51 11.88 1.86 -1.80
CA PHE A 51 13.29 1.71 -2.18
C PHE A 51 13.62 2.32 -3.55
N ASN A 52 12.64 2.41 -4.46
CA ASN A 52 12.83 3.02 -5.78
C ASN A 52 12.71 4.55 -5.76
N GLN A 53 11.78 5.12 -4.99
CA GLN A 53 11.51 6.57 -4.97
C GLN A 53 12.07 7.27 -3.72
N GLY A 54 12.44 6.51 -2.68
CA GLY A 54 13.00 7.06 -1.44
C GLY A 54 12.06 8.08 -0.79
N PRO A 55 12.55 9.27 -0.41
CA PRO A 55 11.71 10.32 0.16
C PRO A 55 10.55 10.76 -0.74
N GLN A 56 10.69 10.60 -2.06
CA GLN A 56 9.66 11.00 -3.04
C GLN A 56 8.46 10.06 -3.05
N THR A 57 8.53 8.91 -2.38
CA THR A 57 7.38 7.99 -2.20
C THR A 57 6.15 8.71 -1.65
N LYS A 58 6.33 9.74 -0.82
CA LYS A 58 5.23 10.57 -0.29
C LYS A 58 4.32 11.19 -1.35
N ASN A 59 4.78 11.34 -2.60
CA ASN A 59 3.98 11.92 -3.69
C ASN A 59 3.04 10.89 -4.37
N TYR A 60 3.14 9.61 -3.98
CA TYR A 60 2.48 8.46 -4.59
C TYR A 60 1.48 7.77 -3.65
N ILE A 61 1.48 8.11 -2.35
CA ILE A 61 0.53 7.67 -1.31
C ILE A 61 -0.36 8.84 -0.91
#